data_AF-A0A7K3CS47-F1
#
_entry.id   AF-A0A7K3CS47-F1
#
_cell.length_a   1.000
_cell.length_b   1.000
_cell.length_c   1.000
_cell.angle_alpha   90.00
_cell.angle_beta   90.00
_cell.angle_gamma   90.00
#
_symmetry.space_group_name_H-M   'P 1'
#
loop_
_entity.id
_entity.type
_entity.pdbx_description
1 polymer ?
#
loop_
_entity_poly.entity_id
_entity_poly.type
_entity_poly.pdbx_seq_one_letter_code
_entity_poly.pdbx_strand_id
1 'polypeptide(L)'
;MSIGTSWEKIERWLDQYAPQEQPLPGPCTRSDLESLSRALGVRLPKDVEQSLLRHDGSGLTDVIPSMYALYSVEQIADEHLGTLEYKLKNDHYGWGDSRLIVPIGALGEMQLVVDTQTGRLGSWDIEETGYCWFEGPGWASLSTVLEVIGNALASPPPWIAVMGDGDEWRAIDMDIDFPGTLVWADVRG
;
A
#
# COMPACT_ATOMS: atom_id res chain seq x y z
N MET A 1 14.64 8.67 2.27
CA MET A 1 14.72 8.82 0.79
C MET A 1 13.49 9.59 0.27
N SER A 2 13.39 9.92 -1.02
CA SER A 2 12.14 10.51 -1.57
C SER A 2 11.24 9.42 -2.14
N ILE A 3 9.92 9.62 -2.10
CA ILE A 3 8.93 8.72 -2.73
C ILE A 3 9.27 8.43 -4.19
N GLY A 4 9.63 9.47 -4.96
CA GLY A 4 9.99 9.31 -6.38
C GLY A 4 11.22 8.43 -6.58
N THR A 5 12.25 8.58 -5.73
CA THR A 5 13.45 7.73 -5.80
C THR A 5 13.16 6.28 -5.45
N SER A 6 12.25 6.03 -4.50
CA SER A 6 11.80 4.68 -4.17
C SER A 6 11.05 4.04 -5.34
N TRP A 7 10.10 4.77 -5.94
CA TRP A 7 9.36 4.30 -7.13
C TRP A 7 10.28 4.03 -8.31
N GLU A 8 11.25 4.89 -8.62
CA GLU A 8 12.21 4.64 -9.70
C GLU A 8 12.99 3.33 -9.55
N LYS A 9 13.25 2.90 -8.31
CA LYS A 9 13.91 1.61 -8.04
C LYS A 9 12.97 0.43 -8.28
N ILE A 10 11.73 0.57 -7.83
CA ILE A 10 10.66 -0.42 -8.04
C ILE A 10 10.37 -0.57 -9.53
N GLU A 11 10.13 0.53 -10.25
CA GLU A 11 9.90 0.57 -11.69
C GLU A 11 11.02 -0.15 -12.47
N ARG A 12 12.29 0.17 -12.17
CA ARG A 12 13.44 -0.49 -12.83
C ARG A 12 13.48 -1.98 -12.58
N TRP A 13 13.13 -2.42 -11.37
CA TRP A 13 13.08 -3.84 -11.06
C TRP A 13 11.94 -4.52 -11.83
N LEU A 14 10.75 -3.92 -11.87
CA LEU A 14 9.61 -4.44 -12.62
C LEU A 14 9.92 -4.56 -14.11
N ASP A 15 10.50 -3.51 -14.71
CA ASP A 15 10.91 -3.51 -16.13
C ASP A 15 11.91 -4.62 -16.46
N GLN A 16 12.78 -4.97 -15.51
CA GLN A 16 13.85 -5.94 -15.72
C GLN A 16 13.44 -7.38 -15.41
N TYR A 17 12.69 -7.59 -14.32
CA TYR A 17 12.45 -8.91 -13.72
C TYR A 17 10.99 -9.32 -13.77
N ALA A 18 10.05 -8.39 -13.97
CA ALA A 18 8.62 -8.67 -14.00
C ALA A 18 7.96 -8.31 -15.34
N PRO A 19 8.41 -8.88 -16.48
CA PRO A 19 7.90 -8.51 -17.81
C PRO A 19 6.43 -8.92 -18.07
N GLN A 20 5.83 -9.74 -17.20
CA GLN A 20 4.41 -10.11 -17.27
C GLN A 20 3.53 -9.23 -16.39
N GLU A 21 4.10 -8.33 -15.58
CA GLU A 21 3.31 -7.36 -14.84
C GLU A 21 2.61 -6.39 -15.78
N GLN A 22 1.42 -5.98 -15.37
CA GLN A 22 0.75 -4.88 -16.05
C GLN A 22 1.52 -3.59 -15.80
N PRO A 23 1.56 -2.67 -16.78
CA PRO A 23 2.15 -1.36 -16.55
C PRO A 23 1.48 -0.66 -15.36
N LEU A 24 2.30 -0.11 -14.46
CA LEU A 24 1.80 0.69 -13.34
C LEU A 24 0.91 1.84 -13.88
N PRO A 25 -0.21 2.16 -13.20
CA PRO A 25 -1.05 3.28 -13.58
C PRO A 25 -0.26 4.60 -13.69
N GLY A 26 -0.69 5.50 -14.56
CA GLY A 26 -0.15 6.85 -14.64
C GLY A 26 -0.42 7.64 -13.34
N PRO A 27 0.24 8.81 -13.16
CA PRO A 27 0.03 9.63 -11.98
C PRO A 27 -1.38 10.25 -11.95
N CYS A 28 -1.95 10.40 -10.76
CA CYS A 28 -3.14 11.25 -10.59
C CYS A 28 -2.76 12.74 -10.74
N THR A 29 -3.75 13.59 -10.91
CA THR A 29 -3.55 15.04 -10.92
C THR A 29 -3.77 15.65 -9.53
N ARG A 30 -3.27 16.87 -9.32
CA ARG A 30 -3.57 17.63 -8.09
C ARG A 30 -5.05 17.91 -7.91
N SER A 31 -5.80 18.07 -9.01
CA SER A 31 -7.25 18.28 -8.97
C SER A 31 -7.97 17.02 -8.45
N ASP A 32 -7.43 15.84 -8.76
CA ASP A 32 -7.97 14.57 -8.27
C ASP A 32 -7.76 14.45 -6.77
N LEU A 33 -6.55 14.78 -6.26
CA LEU A 33 -6.29 14.84 -4.82
C LEU A 33 -7.16 15.87 -4.07
N GLU A 34 -7.41 17.04 -4.67
CA GLU A 34 -8.32 18.03 -4.09
C GLU A 34 -9.78 17.53 -4.06
N SER A 35 -10.17 16.72 -5.03
CA SER A 35 -11.49 16.08 -5.07
C SER A 35 -11.59 14.97 -4.03
N LEU A 36 -10.56 14.13 -3.94
CA LEU A 36 -10.44 13.08 -2.94
C LEU A 36 -10.49 13.65 -1.52
N SER A 37 -9.71 14.69 -1.23
CA SER A 37 -9.74 15.32 0.10
C SER A 37 -11.12 15.87 0.47
N ARG A 38 -11.85 16.44 -0.49
CA ARG A 38 -13.23 16.87 -0.27
C ARG A 38 -14.18 15.70 0.00
N ALA A 39 -13.99 14.57 -0.68
CA ALA A 39 -14.79 13.37 -0.47
C ALA A 39 -14.50 12.73 0.89
N LEU A 40 -13.23 12.60 1.28
CA LEU A 40 -12.82 12.04 2.57
C LEU A 40 -13.14 12.97 3.75
N GLY A 41 -13.22 14.28 3.51
CA GLY A 41 -13.34 15.29 4.58
C GLY A 41 -12.05 15.52 5.38
N VAL A 42 -10.96 14.87 4.98
CA VAL A 42 -9.60 14.97 5.54
C VAL A 42 -8.58 15.02 4.41
N ARG A 43 -7.32 15.36 4.74
CA ARG A 43 -6.19 15.23 3.81
C ARG A 43 -5.47 13.93 4.08
N LEU A 44 -5.01 13.29 3.02
CA LEU A 44 -4.12 12.14 3.16
C LEU A 44 -2.75 12.61 3.66
N PRO A 45 -1.98 11.72 4.30
CA PRO A 45 -0.58 11.97 4.59
C PRO A 45 0.19 12.34 3.32
N LYS A 46 1.17 13.23 3.46
CA LYS A 46 1.90 13.82 2.33
C LYS A 46 2.60 12.77 1.47
N ASP A 47 3.12 11.72 2.09
CA ASP A 47 3.78 10.63 1.39
C ASP A 47 2.80 9.79 0.55
N VAL A 48 1.57 9.58 1.02
CA VAL A 48 0.48 8.98 0.24
C VAL A 48 0.11 9.87 -0.95
N GLU A 49 -0.11 11.17 -0.74
CA GLU A 49 -0.38 12.12 -1.83
C GLU A 49 0.77 12.13 -2.86
N GLN A 50 2.02 12.08 -2.41
CA GLN A 50 3.19 12.03 -3.29
C GLN A 50 3.30 10.72 -4.07
N SER A 51 2.88 9.60 -3.47
CA SER A 51 2.84 8.30 -4.15
C SER A 51 1.78 8.32 -5.25
N LEU A 52 0.58 8.83 -4.97
CA LEU A 52 -0.52 8.96 -5.92
C LEU A 52 -0.16 9.90 -7.11
N LEU A 53 0.62 10.95 -6.84
CA LEU A 53 1.16 11.84 -7.89
C LEU A 53 2.28 11.20 -8.72
N ARG A 54 2.76 10.01 -8.34
CA ARG A 54 3.71 9.21 -9.13
C ARG A 54 2.98 8.12 -9.90
N HIS A 55 2.12 7.36 -9.21
CA HIS A 55 1.22 6.35 -9.76
C HIS A 55 -0.11 6.40 -9.02
N ASP A 56 -1.22 6.47 -9.78
CA ASP A 56 -2.57 6.43 -9.24
C ASP A 56 -2.95 5.00 -8.82
N GLY A 57 -2.33 4.54 -7.74
CA GLY A 57 -2.36 3.15 -7.31
C GLY A 57 -1.27 2.30 -7.99
N SER A 58 -1.31 0.98 -7.78
CA SER A 58 -0.41 0.02 -8.43
C SER A 58 -1.13 -0.91 -9.42
N GLY A 59 -2.42 -0.66 -9.70
CA GLY A 59 -3.21 -1.52 -10.57
C GLY A 59 -3.41 -2.89 -9.92
N LEU A 60 -2.95 -3.95 -10.58
CA LEU A 60 -3.01 -5.32 -10.06
C LEU A 60 -1.69 -5.79 -9.44
N THR A 61 -0.66 -4.93 -9.44
CA THR A 61 0.67 -5.31 -8.94
C THR A 61 0.71 -5.14 -7.42
N ASP A 62 1.05 -6.21 -6.71
CA ASP A 62 1.20 -6.24 -5.26
C ASP A 62 2.57 -5.66 -4.84
N VAL A 63 2.72 -4.35 -5.00
CA VAL A 63 4.00 -3.65 -4.78
C VAL A 63 4.42 -3.68 -3.31
N ILE A 64 3.48 -3.71 -2.38
CA ILE A 64 3.75 -3.65 -0.95
C ILE A 64 3.89 -5.09 -0.39
N PRO A 65 4.94 -5.38 0.41
CA PRO A 65 5.09 -6.63 1.15
C PRO A 65 3.81 -7.01 1.89
N SER A 66 3.59 -8.31 2.12
CA SER A 66 2.27 -8.87 2.46
C SER A 66 1.25 -8.83 1.32
N MET A 67 1.70 -8.75 0.06
CA MET A 67 0.86 -8.85 -1.13
C MET A 67 -0.24 -7.77 -1.24
N TYR A 68 0.04 -6.53 -0.84
CA TYR A 68 -0.93 -5.44 -1.01
C TYR A 68 -0.72 -4.69 -2.33
N ALA A 69 -1.79 -4.56 -3.11
CA ALA A 69 -1.89 -3.60 -4.20
C ALA A 69 -2.36 -2.24 -3.65
N LEU A 70 -1.77 -1.14 -4.14
CA LEU A 70 -2.15 0.22 -3.78
C LEU A 70 -3.36 0.69 -4.59
N TYR A 71 -4.28 1.34 -3.90
CA TYR A 71 -5.48 1.91 -4.51
C TYR A 71 -5.21 3.20 -5.27
N SER A 72 -5.98 3.39 -6.35
CA SER A 72 -6.17 4.67 -7.02
C SER A 72 -6.99 5.65 -6.18
N VAL A 73 -7.00 6.92 -6.54
CA VAL A 73 -7.84 7.95 -5.89
C VAL A 73 -9.32 7.61 -5.88
N GLU A 74 -9.83 6.99 -6.96
CA GLU A 74 -11.22 6.56 -7.06
C GLU A 74 -11.52 5.43 -6.08
N GLN A 75 -10.67 4.39 -6.07
CA GLN A 75 -10.79 3.27 -5.13
C GLN A 75 -10.68 3.73 -3.68
N ILE A 76 -9.76 4.65 -3.34
CA ILE A 76 -9.66 5.19 -1.98
C ILE A 76 -10.98 5.85 -1.55
N ALA A 77 -11.61 6.63 -2.43
CA ALA A 77 -12.87 7.30 -2.11
C ALA A 77 -14.01 6.30 -1.91
N ASP A 78 -14.15 5.34 -2.81
CA ASP A 78 -15.21 4.33 -2.79
C ASP A 78 -15.08 3.39 -1.60
N GLU A 79 -13.87 2.87 -1.36
CA GLU A 79 -13.59 1.95 -0.26
C GLU A 79 -13.76 2.64 1.09
N HIS A 80 -13.32 3.91 1.21
CA HIS A 80 -13.54 4.66 2.45
C HIS A 80 -15.03 4.87 2.74
N LEU A 81 -15.82 5.23 1.72
CA LEU A 81 -17.26 5.38 1.86
C LEU A 81 -17.91 4.04 2.25
N GLY A 82 -17.56 2.95 1.57
CA GLY A 82 -18.05 1.60 1.88
C GLY A 82 -17.75 1.17 3.31
N THR A 83 -16.50 1.37 3.76
CA THR A 83 -16.07 1.07 5.13
C THR A 83 -16.83 1.93 6.16
N LEU A 84 -17.06 3.21 5.90
CA LEU A 84 -17.87 4.06 6.79
C LEU A 84 -19.34 3.62 6.85
N GLU A 85 -19.95 3.29 5.71
CA GLU A 85 -21.33 2.81 5.64
C GLU A 85 -21.50 1.48 6.38
N TYR A 86 -20.57 0.55 6.21
CA TYR A 86 -20.57 -0.71 6.92
C TYR A 86 -20.51 -0.48 8.43
N LYS A 87 -19.62 0.39 8.90
CA LYS A 87 -19.48 0.69 10.33
C LYS A 87 -20.67 1.43 10.93
N LEU A 88 -21.33 2.29 10.17
CA LEU A 88 -22.57 2.93 10.62
C LEU A 88 -23.70 1.90 10.83
N LYS A 89 -23.71 0.83 10.03
CA LYS A 89 -24.66 -0.28 10.21
C LYS A 89 -24.25 -1.22 11.35
N ASN A 90 -22.95 -1.30 11.65
CA ASN A 90 -22.39 -2.21 12.65
C ASN A 90 -21.79 -1.43 13.83
N ASP A 91 -22.60 -1.22 14.88
CA ASP A 91 -22.35 -0.37 16.07
C ASP A 91 -21.11 -0.74 16.92
N HIS A 92 -20.33 -1.74 16.50
CA HIS A 92 -19.17 -2.25 17.23
C HIS A 92 -17.89 -1.40 17.07
N TYR A 93 -17.83 -0.47 16.11
CA TYR A 93 -16.56 0.12 15.66
C TYR A 93 -16.30 1.59 16.00
N GLY A 94 -17.20 2.30 16.69
CA GLY A 94 -16.98 3.68 17.15
C GLY A 94 -16.77 4.70 16.02
N TRP A 95 -17.70 5.65 15.88
CA TRP A 95 -17.71 6.59 14.75
C TRP A 95 -16.49 7.54 14.67
N GLY A 96 -15.92 7.92 15.82
CA GLY A 96 -14.94 9.02 15.93
C GLY A 96 -13.55 8.73 15.32
N ASP A 97 -13.12 7.47 15.31
CA ASP A 97 -11.78 7.07 14.81
C ASP A 97 -11.82 6.70 13.31
N SER A 98 -12.97 6.25 12.82
CA SER A 98 -13.07 5.59 11.51
C SER A 98 -12.93 6.52 10.30
N ARG A 99 -13.19 7.83 10.46
CA ARG A 99 -12.99 8.81 9.37
C ARG A 99 -11.52 9.19 9.16
N LEU A 100 -10.71 9.03 10.21
CA LEU A 100 -9.30 9.38 10.16
C LEU A 100 -8.45 8.24 9.60
N ILE A 101 -9.02 7.03 9.54
CA ILE A 101 -8.37 5.83 9.05
C ILE A 101 -8.89 5.54 7.65
N VAL A 102 -8.03 5.73 6.65
CA VAL A 102 -8.39 5.68 5.24
C VAL A 102 -7.75 4.45 4.59
N PRO A 103 -8.51 3.61 3.85
CA PRO A 103 -7.95 2.54 3.06
C PRO A 103 -7.14 3.08 1.89
N ILE A 104 -5.96 2.52 1.66
CA ILE A 104 -5.03 2.92 0.59
C ILE A 104 -4.51 1.74 -0.24
N GLY A 105 -4.98 0.53 0.05
CA GLY A 105 -4.67 -0.67 -0.72
C GLY A 105 -5.45 -1.88 -0.22
N ALA A 106 -5.27 -3.03 -0.89
CA ALA A 106 -5.89 -4.28 -0.50
C ALA A 106 -5.06 -5.52 -0.80
N LEU A 107 -5.33 -6.55 0.01
CA LEU A 107 -4.99 -7.95 -0.17
C LEU A 107 -6.31 -8.72 -0.04
N GLY A 108 -6.90 -9.14 -1.18
CA GLY A 108 -8.23 -9.76 -1.16
C GLY A 108 -9.26 -8.86 -0.47
N GLU A 109 -9.86 -9.33 0.61
CA GLU A 109 -10.84 -8.56 1.42
C GLU A 109 -10.19 -7.72 2.52
N MET A 110 -8.90 -7.90 2.79
CA MET A 110 -8.15 -7.13 3.78
C MET A 110 -7.69 -5.80 3.19
N GLN A 111 -7.95 -4.70 3.90
CA GLN A 111 -7.54 -3.36 3.48
C GLN A 111 -6.23 -2.96 4.17
N LEU A 112 -5.28 -2.45 3.39
CA LEU A 112 -4.17 -1.64 3.89
C LEU A 112 -4.72 -0.26 4.23
N VAL A 113 -4.57 0.18 5.48
CA VAL A 113 -5.10 1.46 5.96
C VAL A 113 -4.01 2.38 6.47
N VAL A 114 -4.28 3.68 6.40
CA VAL A 114 -3.43 4.72 6.97
C VAL A 114 -4.22 5.60 7.93
N ASP A 115 -3.64 5.88 9.09
CA ASP A 115 -4.11 6.95 9.96
C ASP A 115 -3.64 8.30 9.40
N THR A 116 -4.59 9.14 8.98
CA THR A 116 -4.33 10.46 8.39
C THR A 116 -3.68 11.46 9.35
N GLN A 117 -3.77 11.23 10.67
CA GLN A 117 -3.14 12.10 11.66
C GLN A 117 -1.67 11.77 11.89
N THR A 118 -1.33 10.48 11.88
CA THR A 118 0.02 10.00 12.23
C THR A 118 0.82 9.52 11.03
N GLY A 119 0.16 9.21 9.91
CA GLY A 119 0.74 8.52 8.75
C GLY A 119 1.00 7.03 8.98
N ARG A 120 0.62 6.50 10.15
CA ARG A 120 0.89 5.11 10.52
C ARG A 120 0.05 4.15 9.68
N LEU A 121 0.68 3.05 9.25
CA LEU A 121 0.03 2.01 8.46
C LEU A 121 -0.46 0.85 9.34
N GLY A 122 -1.53 0.21 8.87
CA GLY A 122 -2.10 -0.98 9.46
C GLY A 122 -2.95 -1.75 8.46
N SER A 123 -3.62 -2.78 8.94
CA SER A 123 -4.64 -3.51 8.20
C SER A 123 -6.02 -3.33 8.85
N TRP A 124 -7.04 -3.50 8.03
CA TRP A 124 -8.41 -3.66 8.48
C TRP A 124 -9.03 -4.86 7.79
N ASP A 125 -9.65 -5.71 8.60
CA ASP A 125 -10.42 -6.87 8.16
C ASP A 125 -11.87 -6.71 8.62
N ILE A 126 -12.79 -6.83 7.65
CA ILE A 126 -14.22 -6.69 7.86
C ILE A 126 -14.83 -7.89 8.60
N GLU A 127 -14.25 -9.09 8.46
CA GLU A 127 -14.78 -10.34 8.98
C GLU A 127 -14.24 -10.68 10.37
N GLU A 128 -12.95 -10.41 10.62
CA GLU A 128 -12.25 -11.10 11.72
C GLU A 128 -11.85 -10.21 12.92
N THR A 129 -11.34 -8.98 12.72
CA THR A 129 -10.54 -8.35 13.80
C THR A 129 -10.53 -6.82 13.93
N GLY A 130 -11.22 -6.06 13.08
CA GLY A 130 -11.16 -4.60 13.15
C GLY A 130 -9.78 -4.06 12.74
N TYR A 131 -9.35 -2.94 13.32
CA TYR A 131 -8.07 -2.31 12.95
C TYR A 131 -6.88 -2.95 13.68
N CYS A 132 -5.87 -3.37 12.91
CA CYS A 132 -4.60 -3.83 13.43
C CYS A 132 -3.47 -2.95 12.89
N TRP A 133 -2.69 -2.33 13.77
CA TRP A 133 -1.56 -1.51 13.36
C TRP A 133 -0.32 -2.37 13.16
N PHE A 134 0.41 -2.16 12.07
CA PHE A 134 1.68 -2.85 11.87
C PHE A 134 2.72 -2.40 12.90
N GLU A 135 3.65 -3.31 13.18
CA GLU A 135 4.77 -3.10 14.10
C GLU A 135 6.10 -3.09 13.32
N GLY A 136 7.09 -2.40 13.87
CA GLY A 136 8.41 -2.29 13.26
C GLY A 136 8.62 -0.99 12.46
N PRO A 137 9.89 -0.57 12.31
CA PRO A 137 10.23 0.72 11.70
C PRO A 137 9.88 0.80 10.22
N GLY A 138 9.87 -0.32 9.49
CA GLY A 138 9.55 -0.37 8.06
C GLY A 138 8.12 0.03 7.73
N TRP A 139 7.19 -0.15 8.67
CA TRP A 139 5.77 0.21 8.53
C TRP A 139 5.40 1.60 9.07
N ALA A 140 6.39 2.40 9.48
CA ALA A 140 6.12 3.68 10.14
C ALA A 140 5.36 4.68 9.26
N SER A 141 5.51 4.59 7.93
CA SER A 141 4.81 5.41 6.94
C SER A 141 4.90 4.76 5.56
N LEU A 142 4.09 5.20 4.58
CA LEU A 142 4.19 4.69 3.20
C LEU A 142 5.56 5.03 2.61
N SER A 143 6.12 6.20 2.93
CA SER A 143 7.47 6.54 2.47
C SER A 143 8.55 5.58 2.96
N THR A 144 8.42 5.11 4.20
CA THR A 144 9.36 4.15 4.78
C THR A 144 9.22 2.78 4.11
N VAL A 145 7.98 2.32 3.91
CA VAL A 145 7.69 1.05 3.23
C VAL A 145 8.31 1.04 1.83
N LEU A 146 8.02 2.06 1.02
CA LEU A 146 8.56 2.17 -0.34
C LEU A 146 10.09 2.32 -0.35
N GLU A 147 10.68 3.01 0.63
CA GLU A 147 12.13 3.08 0.78
C GLU A 147 12.77 1.71 1.05
N VAL A 148 12.20 0.91 1.96
CA VAL A 148 12.68 -0.45 2.24
C VAL A 148 12.57 -1.32 1.00
N ILE A 149 11.40 -1.33 0.33
CA ILE A 149 11.17 -2.11 -0.89
C ILE A 149 12.13 -1.69 -2.00
N GLY A 150 12.16 -0.39 -2.32
CA GLY A 150 13.00 0.12 -3.39
C GLY A 150 14.48 -0.20 -3.15
N ASN A 151 14.96 -0.11 -1.91
CA ASN A 151 16.34 -0.50 -1.58
C ASN A 151 16.59 -2.00 -1.72
N ALA A 152 15.65 -2.84 -1.30
CA ALA A 152 15.74 -4.29 -1.47
C ALA A 152 15.80 -4.66 -2.95
N LEU A 153 14.87 -4.16 -3.77
CA LEU A 153 14.78 -4.44 -5.21
C LEU A 153 15.96 -3.86 -6.02
N ALA A 154 16.57 -2.76 -5.55
CA ALA A 154 17.78 -2.21 -6.18
C ALA A 154 19.06 -2.98 -5.84
N SER A 155 19.01 -3.93 -4.90
CA SER A 155 20.15 -4.74 -4.49
C SER A 155 20.25 -6.02 -5.34
N PRO A 156 21.40 -6.73 -5.36
CA PRO A 156 21.48 -8.07 -5.95
C PRO A 156 20.56 -9.06 -5.21
N PRO A 157 20.04 -10.10 -5.89
CA PRO A 157 19.26 -11.15 -5.23
C PRO A 157 20.11 -11.90 -4.18
N PRO A 158 19.50 -12.44 -3.11
CA PRO A 158 18.05 -12.43 -2.85
C PRO A 158 17.55 -11.04 -2.40
N TRP A 159 16.44 -10.59 -3.00
CA TRP A 159 15.81 -9.30 -2.68
C TRP A 159 14.94 -9.45 -1.44
N ILE A 160 15.46 -9.01 -0.29
CA ILE A 160 14.79 -9.16 1.00
C ILE A 160 14.48 -7.77 1.57
N ALA A 161 13.20 -7.52 1.82
CA ALA A 161 12.67 -6.34 2.49
C ALA A 161 12.47 -6.66 3.98
N VAL A 162 13.20 -5.96 4.86
CA VAL A 162 13.10 -6.11 6.32
C VAL A 162 12.22 -4.99 6.87
N MET A 163 10.99 -5.33 7.25
CA MET A 163 9.97 -4.38 7.70
C MET A 163 10.00 -4.15 9.22
N GLY A 164 10.44 -5.16 9.97
CA GLY A 164 10.49 -5.14 11.43
C GLY A 164 11.19 -6.37 11.96
N ASP A 165 11.16 -6.56 13.27
CA ASP A 165 11.84 -7.70 13.91
C ASP A 165 11.22 -9.03 13.46
N GLY A 166 11.93 -9.62 12.49
CA GLY A 166 11.57 -10.78 11.66
C GLY A 166 10.30 -10.63 10.84
N ASP A 167 9.83 -9.42 10.60
CA ASP A 167 8.91 -9.19 9.49
C ASP A 167 9.74 -9.00 8.22
N GLU A 168 10.01 -10.08 7.50
CA GLU A 168 10.94 -10.16 6.38
C GLU A 168 10.27 -10.79 5.16
N TRP A 169 10.32 -10.09 4.03
CA TRP A 169 9.68 -10.50 2.80
C TRP A 169 10.67 -10.59 1.67
N ARG A 170 10.62 -11.69 0.93
CA ARG A 170 11.46 -11.92 -0.25
C ARG A 170 10.65 -11.66 -1.52
N ALA A 171 11.16 -10.82 -2.41
CA ALA A 171 10.65 -10.72 -3.77
C ALA A 171 11.15 -11.90 -4.62
N ILE A 172 10.24 -12.46 -5.41
CA ILE A 172 10.44 -13.59 -6.30
C ILE A 172 9.97 -13.15 -7.69
N ASP A 173 10.83 -13.30 -8.68
CA ASP A 173 10.59 -13.02 -10.10
C ASP A 173 10.27 -14.30 -10.91
N MET A 174 10.72 -15.45 -10.41
CA MET A 174 10.56 -16.76 -11.04
C MET A 174 9.66 -17.68 -10.20
N ASP A 175 8.51 -17.16 -9.78
CA ASP A 175 7.48 -17.96 -9.13
C ASP A 175 6.96 -19.03 -10.10
N ILE A 176 6.61 -20.22 -9.58
CA ILE A 176 6.21 -21.36 -10.42
C ILE A 176 4.84 -21.14 -11.07
N ASP A 177 3.94 -20.47 -10.35
CA ASP A 177 2.57 -20.22 -10.77
C ASP A 177 2.47 -18.87 -11.49
N PHE A 178 3.32 -17.90 -11.11
CA PHE A 178 3.34 -16.56 -11.68
C PHE A 178 4.74 -16.13 -12.16
N PRO A 179 5.29 -16.78 -13.20
CA PRO A 179 6.63 -16.46 -13.69
C PRO A 179 6.67 -15.08 -14.36
N GLY A 180 7.68 -14.29 -14.00
CA GLY A 180 7.88 -12.95 -14.56
C GLY A 180 6.89 -11.92 -14.02
N THR A 181 6.34 -12.13 -12.82
CA THR A 181 5.59 -11.13 -12.04
C THR A 181 6.29 -10.88 -10.70
N LEU A 182 5.88 -9.83 -9.98
CA LEU A 182 6.38 -9.60 -8.63
C LEU A 182 5.57 -10.46 -7.65
N VAL A 183 6.22 -11.42 -6.99
CA VAL A 183 5.61 -12.19 -5.90
C VAL A 183 6.38 -11.97 -4.60
N TRP A 184 5.68 -11.69 -3.50
CA TRP A 184 6.28 -11.61 -2.18
C TRP A 184 6.05 -12.89 -1.39
N ALA A 185 7.10 -13.44 -0.80
CA ALA A 185 7.01 -14.57 0.11
C ALA A 185 7.60 -14.21 1.48
N ASP A 186 6.93 -14.62 2.56
CA ASP A 186 7.47 -14.52 3.91
C ASP A 186 8.75 -15.38 4.02
N VAL A 187 9.82 -14.79 4.53
CA VAL A 187 11.12 -15.46 4.70
C VAL A 187 11.07 -16.51 5.83
N ARG A 188 10.13 -16.41 6.77
CA ARG A 188 9.95 -17.35 7.88
C ARG A 188 9.27 -18.67 7.49
N GLY A 189 8.88 -18.84 6.22
CA GLY A 189 8.23 -20.03 5.68
C GLY A 189 8.93 -21.36 5.98
#